data_AF-A0A7C2GC02-F1
#
_entry.id   AF-A0A7C2GC02-F1
#
_cell.length_a   1.000
_cell.length_b   1.000
_cell.length_c   1.000
_cell.angle_alpha   90.00
_cell.angle_beta   90.00
_cell.angle_gamma   90.00
#
_symmetry.space_group_name_H-M   'P 1'
#
loop_
_entity.id
_entity.type
_entity.pdbx_description
1 polymer ?
#
loop_
_entity_poly.entity_id
_entity_poly.type
_entity_poly.pdbx_seq_one_letter_code
_entity_poly.pdbx_strand_id
1 'polypeptide(L)'
;MNNYQPMEPMAEKEVHLLDYWNVIWRLRWTVVTFTLIVLLATALFTFTRRSVYTARGTLLIEKEPTILTFEEIFQIETFRDDYYQTQYKLLQSQGLAERVVDRLKLYEHPEFVGEPAKRKKAINKEDPVLKKRIVDSFLGRLKVNPIRMTRLVEVNFRSHDPKLAAAAVNELFDSFIDMNVETRYEATEQATQFLT
;
A
#
# COMPACT_ATOMS: atom_id res chain seq x y z
N MET A 1 -74.62 -15.82 42.73
CA MET A 1 -73.76 -14.71 42.28
C MET A 1 -72.33 -15.22 42.24
N ASN A 2 -71.63 -14.89 41.15
CA ASN A 2 -70.19 -14.99 40.88
C ASN A 2 -69.52 -16.33 40.53
N ASN A 3 -69.21 -16.43 39.23
CA ASN A 3 -68.01 -16.99 38.61
C ASN A 3 -66.72 -16.66 39.36
N TYR A 4 -65.81 -17.64 39.48
CA TYR A 4 -64.36 -17.50 39.26
C TYR A 4 -63.78 -18.86 38.80
N GLN A 5 -63.08 -18.87 37.65
CA GLN A 5 -62.31 -20.00 37.12
C GLN A 5 -61.04 -20.21 37.96
N PRO A 6 -60.58 -21.44 38.23
CA PRO A 6 -59.18 -21.67 38.52
C PRO A 6 -58.40 -21.63 37.20
N MET A 7 -57.56 -20.61 37.03
CA MET A 7 -56.52 -20.58 36.00
C MET A 7 -55.49 -21.66 36.32
N GLU A 8 -55.07 -22.43 35.30
CA GLU A 8 -53.99 -23.43 35.40
C GLU A 8 -52.76 -22.84 36.10
N PRO A 9 -52.11 -23.58 37.01
CA PRO A 9 -50.69 -23.36 37.19
C PRO A 9 -50.01 -23.82 35.91
N MET A 10 -49.64 -22.86 35.07
CA MET A 10 -48.60 -23.05 34.06
C MET A 10 -47.40 -23.66 34.78
N ALA A 11 -47.22 -24.98 34.63
CA ALA A 11 -46.05 -25.67 35.15
C ALA A 11 -44.84 -24.98 34.51
N GLU A 12 -44.22 -24.11 35.29
CA GLU A 12 -43.01 -23.41 34.97
C GLU A 12 -42.03 -24.51 34.56
N LYS A 13 -41.74 -24.58 33.27
CA LYS A 13 -40.82 -25.56 32.72
C LYS A 13 -39.45 -25.11 33.19
N GLU A 14 -39.11 -25.47 34.44
CA GLU A 14 -37.82 -25.19 35.04
C GLU A 14 -36.77 -25.72 34.07
N VAL A 15 -36.12 -24.80 33.37
CA VAL A 15 -35.12 -25.12 32.37
C VAL A 15 -33.89 -25.56 33.16
N HIS A 16 -33.83 -26.84 33.54
CA HIS A 16 -32.70 -27.40 34.27
C HIS A 16 -31.44 -27.25 33.42
N LEU A 17 -30.51 -26.44 33.91
CA LEU A 17 -29.17 -26.24 33.34
C LEU A 17 -28.39 -27.57 33.17
N LEU A 18 -28.77 -28.59 33.95
CA LEU A 18 -28.20 -29.94 33.92
C LEU A 18 -28.62 -30.75 32.68
N ASP A 19 -29.80 -30.49 32.09
CA ASP A 19 -30.22 -31.20 30.87
C ASP A 19 -29.39 -30.76 29.65
N TYR A 20 -28.91 -29.51 29.63
CA TYR A 20 -27.98 -29.03 28.61
C TYR A 20 -26.62 -29.74 28.68
N TRP A 21 -26.18 -30.17 29.86
CA TRP A 21 -24.92 -30.91 30.04
C TRP A 21 -24.95 -32.26 29.30
N ASN A 22 -26.08 -32.98 29.38
CA ASN A 22 -26.26 -34.25 28.67
C ASN A 22 -26.35 -34.07 27.15
N VAL A 23 -26.96 -32.97 26.68
CA VAL A 23 -26.98 -32.62 25.25
C VAL A 23 -25.56 -32.35 24.75
N ILE A 24 -24.75 -31.61 25.51
CA ILE A 24 -23.35 -31.33 25.17
C ILE A 24 -22.51 -32.62 25.16
N TRP A 25 -22.73 -33.54 26.11
CA TRP A 25 -22.00 -34.81 26.17
C TRP A 25 -22.32 -35.77 25.03
N ARG A 26 -23.55 -35.76 24.51
CA ARG A 26 -23.95 -36.57 23.35
C ARG A 26 -23.52 -35.93 22.02
N LEU A 27 -23.49 -34.60 21.92
CA LEU A 27 -23.09 -33.86 20.71
C LEU A 27 -21.62 -33.45 20.66
N ARG A 28 -20.80 -33.78 21.67
CA ARG A 28 -19.37 -33.43 21.72
C ARG A 28 -18.61 -33.75 20.43
N TRP A 29 -18.93 -34.87 19.77
CA TRP A 29 -18.32 -35.24 18.50
C TRP A 29 -18.79 -34.34 17.34
N THR A 30 -20.06 -33.94 17.29
CA THR A 30 -20.58 -32.99 16.28
C THR A 30 -20.01 -31.59 16.48
N VAL A 31 -19.90 -31.13 17.73
CA VAL A 31 -19.28 -29.83 18.05
C VAL A 31 -17.80 -29.86 17.68
N VAL A 32 -17.08 -30.93 18.05
CA VAL A 32 -15.66 -31.09 17.71
C VAL A 32 -15.45 -31.17 16.20
N THR A 33 -16.27 -31.92 15.44
CA THR A 33 -16.13 -31.99 13.98
C THR A 33 -16.46 -30.67 13.31
N PHE A 34 -17.51 -29.97 13.75
CA PHE A 34 -17.84 -28.65 13.22
C PHE A 34 -16.72 -27.63 13.50
N THR A 35 -16.23 -27.57 14.74
CA THR A 35 -15.10 -26.72 15.11
C THR A 35 -13.84 -27.09 14.31
N LEU A 36 -13.57 -28.37 14.13
CA LEU A 36 -12.44 -28.85 13.33
C LEU A 36 -12.59 -28.42 11.87
N ILE A 37 -13.76 -28.57 11.25
CA ILE A 37 -14.03 -28.14 9.86
C ILE A 37 -13.82 -26.64 9.71
N VAL A 38 -14.35 -25.83 10.64
CA VAL A 38 -14.17 -24.37 10.61
C VAL A 38 -12.70 -24.00 10.78
N LEU A 39 -11.97 -24.67 11.68
CA LEU A 39 -10.53 -24.50 11.85
C LEU A 39 -9.77 -24.86 10.57
N LEU A 40 -10.08 -25.99 9.95
CA LEU A 40 -9.41 -26.49 8.75
C LEU A 40 -9.69 -25.58 7.55
N ALA A 41 -10.95 -25.15 7.37
CA ALA A 41 -11.33 -24.18 6.34
C ALA A 41 -10.62 -22.83 6.54
N THR A 42 -10.57 -22.32 7.77
CA THR A 42 -9.88 -21.07 8.10
C THR A 42 -8.37 -21.18 7.91
N ALA A 43 -7.77 -22.31 8.29
CA ALA A 43 -6.36 -22.59 8.10
C ALA A 43 -6.02 -22.62 6.60
N LEU A 44 -6.75 -23.40 5.80
CA LEU A 44 -6.59 -23.44 4.34
C LEU A 44 -6.75 -22.05 3.72
N PHE A 45 -7.75 -21.28 4.15
CA PHE A 45 -7.97 -19.93 3.65
C PHE A 45 -6.81 -18.99 4.01
N THR A 46 -6.28 -19.10 5.24
CA THR A 46 -5.16 -18.29 5.73
C THR A 46 -3.86 -18.63 5.01
N PHE A 47 -3.54 -19.93 4.87
CA PHE A 47 -2.35 -20.40 4.15
C PHE A 47 -2.38 -20.05 2.65
N THR A 48 -3.55 -19.82 2.07
CA THR A 48 -3.68 -19.43 0.65
C THR A 48 -3.45 -17.92 0.41
N ARG A 49 -3.42 -17.08 1.47
CA ARG A 49 -3.18 -15.64 1.31
C ARG A 49 -1.69 -15.38 1.01
N ARG A 50 -1.40 -14.75 -0.13
CA ARG A 50 -0.02 -14.37 -0.52
C ARG A 50 0.56 -13.37 0.49
N SER A 51 1.74 -13.66 1.04
CA SER A 51 2.46 -12.74 1.94
C SER A 51 2.79 -11.43 1.22
N VAL A 52 2.63 -10.28 1.90
CA VAL A 52 2.99 -8.95 1.38
C VAL A 52 4.28 -8.50 2.08
N TYR A 53 5.35 -8.30 1.31
CA TYR A 53 6.61 -7.75 1.78
C TYR A 53 6.62 -6.24 1.56
N THR A 54 7.30 -5.51 2.46
CA THR A 54 7.43 -4.05 2.37
C THR A 54 8.91 -3.70 2.44
N ALA A 55 9.43 -3.05 1.39
CA ALA A 55 10.73 -2.40 1.43
C ALA A 55 10.57 -0.98 1.95
N ARG A 56 11.55 -0.52 2.74
CA ARG A 56 11.61 0.83 3.29
C ARG A 56 12.93 1.46 2.92
N GLY A 57 12.90 2.69 2.44
CA GLY A 57 14.06 3.52 2.19
C GLY A 57 13.84 4.93 2.72
N THR A 58 14.91 5.61 3.10
CA THR A 58 14.83 6.99 3.60
C THR A 58 15.73 7.88 2.76
N LEU A 59 15.18 8.99 2.28
CA LEU A 59 15.90 9.98 1.48
C LEU A 59 15.96 11.30 2.24
N LEU A 60 17.15 11.90 2.30
CA LEU A 60 17.35 13.26 2.77
C LEU A 60 17.18 14.22 1.61
N ILE A 61 16.28 15.19 1.77
CA ILE A 61 16.05 16.24 0.78
C ILE A 61 16.65 17.54 1.31
N GLU A 62 17.69 18.02 0.65
CA GLU A 62 18.31 19.31 1.00
C GLU A 62 17.90 20.39 0.01
N LYS A 63 17.40 21.50 0.54
CA LYS A 63 17.22 22.73 -0.22
C LYS A 63 18.57 23.45 -0.31
N GLU A 64 19.01 23.74 -1.51
CA GLU A 64 20.19 24.58 -1.71
C GLU A 64 19.92 26.02 -1.24
N PRO A 65 20.90 26.68 -0.61
CA PRO A 65 20.76 28.06 -0.21
C PRO A 65 20.74 28.95 -1.47
N THR A 66 19.55 29.27 -1.96
CA THR A 66 19.39 30.45 -2.81
C THR A 66 19.78 31.66 -1.97
N ILE A 67 20.65 32.54 -2.48
CA ILE A 67 21.00 33.80 -1.81
C ILE A 67 19.75 34.69 -1.74
N LEU A 68 19.04 34.63 -0.62
CA LEU A 68 17.83 35.41 -0.36
C LEU A 68 18.19 36.73 0.32
N THR A 69 17.56 37.83 -0.09
CA THR A 69 17.65 39.13 0.57
C THR A 69 17.06 39.06 1.99
N PHE A 70 17.63 39.81 2.94
CA PHE A 70 17.29 39.77 4.38
C PHE A 70 15.80 39.98 4.72
N GLU A 71 14.99 40.48 3.79
CA GLU A 71 13.56 40.75 3.96
C GLU A 71 12.67 39.48 3.95
N GLU A 72 13.19 38.36 3.45
CA GLU A 72 12.43 37.09 3.33
C GLU A 72 12.49 36.21 4.59
N ILE A 73 13.18 36.65 5.65
CA ILE A 73 13.47 35.83 6.83
C ILE A 73 12.22 35.44 7.64
N PHE A 74 11.16 36.26 7.60
CA PHE A 74 9.88 35.96 8.26
C PHE A 74 8.93 35.07 7.43
N GLN A 75 9.16 34.90 6.13
CA GLN A 75 8.38 34.00 5.26
C GLN A 75 8.97 32.58 5.18
N ILE A 76 10.10 32.34 5.87
CA ILE A 76 10.89 31.09 5.82
C ILE A 76 10.10 29.84 6.25
N GLU A 77 9.20 29.93 7.23
CA GLU A 77 8.48 28.74 7.71
C GLU A 77 7.50 28.21 6.65
N THR A 78 6.71 29.09 6.03
CA THR A 78 5.76 28.71 4.96
C THR A 78 6.48 28.22 3.70
N PHE A 79 7.54 28.91 3.26
CA PHE A 79 8.31 28.48 2.07
C PHE A 79 9.14 27.21 2.31
N ARG A 80 9.49 26.86 3.56
CA ARG A 80 10.14 25.57 3.87
C ARG A 80 9.19 24.43 3.55
N ASP A 81 7.95 24.50 4.04
CA ASP A 81 7.00 23.41 3.91
C ASP A 81 6.54 23.21 2.47
N ASP A 82 6.35 24.29 1.70
CA ASP A 82 5.93 24.21 0.30
C ASP A 82 6.98 23.52 -0.60
N TYR A 83 8.28 23.78 -0.35
CA TYR A 83 9.36 23.12 -1.09
C TYR A 83 9.32 21.61 -0.88
N TYR A 84 9.25 21.14 0.37
CA TYR A 84 9.22 19.72 0.66
C TYR A 84 7.94 19.04 0.16
N GLN A 85 6.80 19.72 0.25
CA GLN A 85 5.55 19.21 -0.31
C GLN A 85 5.67 18.95 -1.81
N THR A 86 6.29 19.87 -2.55
CA THR A 86 6.59 19.68 -3.97
C THR A 86 7.45 18.44 -4.20
N GLN A 87 8.53 18.26 -3.45
CA GLN A 87 9.43 17.11 -3.59
C GLN A 87 8.71 15.78 -3.29
N TYR A 88 7.85 15.74 -2.28
CA TYR A 88 7.04 14.56 -1.98
C TYR A 88 6.07 14.23 -3.11
N LYS A 89 5.47 15.25 -3.75
CA LYS A 89 4.60 15.06 -4.91
C LYS A 89 5.37 14.62 -6.14
N LEU A 90 6.59 15.10 -6.35
CA LEU A 90 7.46 14.64 -7.43
C LEU A 90 7.84 13.16 -7.28
N LEU A 91 8.13 12.72 -6.05
CA LEU A 91 8.36 11.30 -5.74
C LEU A 91 7.12 10.41 -6.03
N GLN A 92 5.92 10.98 -5.97
CA GLN A 92 4.66 10.29 -6.28
C GLN A 92 4.15 10.59 -7.70
N SER A 93 4.95 11.24 -8.53
CA SER A 93 4.51 11.66 -9.86
C SER A 93 4.39 10.49 -10.83
N GLN A 94 3.46 10.61 -11.78
CA GLN A 94 3.25 9.59 -12.80
C GLN A 94 4.49 9.44 -13.70
N GLY A 95 5.15 10.54 -14.08
CA GLY A 95 6.33 10.50 -14.94
C GLY A 95 7.50 9.74 -14.30
N LEU A 96 7.75 9.95 -13.00
CA LEU A 96 8.77 9.20 -12.27
C LEU A 96 8.39 7.72 -12.15
N ALA A 97 7.12 7.43 -11.83
CA ALA A 97 6.64 6.05 -11.75
C ALA A 97 6.73 5.31 -13.09
N GLU A 98 6.46 5.98 -14.20
CA GLU A 98 6.63 5.43 -15.55
C GLU A 98 8.09 5.04 -15.82
N ARG A 99 9.04 5.92 -15.47
CA ARG A 99 10.48 5.63 -15.62
C ARG A 99 10.89 4.38 -14.82
N VAL A 100 10.42 4.25 -13.59
CA VAL A 100 10.68 3.07 -12.74
C VAL A 100 10.03 1.81 -13.31
N VAL A 101 8.78 1.90 -13.76
CA VAL A 101 8.05 0.79 -14.40
C VAL A 101 8.79 0.26 -15.62
N ASP A 102 9.33 1.17 -16.44
CA ASP A 102 10.06 0.83 -17.65
C ASP A 102 11.44 0.24 -17.35
N ARG A 103 12.20 0.83 -16.40
CA ARG A 103 13.54 0.34 -15.99
C ARG A 103 13.48 -1.04 -15.33
N LEU A 104 12.51 -1.27 -14.43
CA LEU A 104 12.31 -2.57 -13.79
C LEU A 104 11.50 -3.54 -14.63
N LYS A 105 11.06 -3.14 -15.83
CA LYS A 105 10.27 -3.97 -16.75
C LYS A 105 9.07 -4.61 -16.05
N LEU A 106 8.31 -3.84 -15.27
CA LEU A 106 7.20 -4.36 -14.45
C LEU A 106 6.09 -5.02 -15.28
N TYR A 107 6.03 -4.75 -16.58
CA TYR A 107 5.17 -5.44 -17.53
C TYR A 107 5.50 -6.93 -17.74
N GLU A 108 6.68 -7.41 -17.35
CA GLU A 108 7.03 -8.85 -17.38
C GLU A 108 6.69 -9.55 -16.06
N HIS A 109 6.50 -8.79 -14.98
CA HIS A 109 6.31 -9.35 -13.64
C HIS A 109 4.88 -9.88 -13.41
N PRO A 110 4.72 -11.13 -12.95
CA PRO A 110 3.39 -11.73 -12.75
C PRO A 110 2.53 -11.02 -11.70
N GLU A 111 3.13 -10.17 -10.86
CA GLU A 111 2.44 -9.38 -9.85
C GLU A 111 1.65 -8.17 -10.42
N PHE A 112 2.00 -7.71 -11.63
CA PHE A 112 1.39 -6.56 -12.29
C PHE A 112 0.53 -6.96 -13.50
N VAL A 113 0.94 -8.02 -14.18
CA VAL A 113 0.27 -8.54 -15.39
C VAL A 113 -0.45 -9.87 -15.17
N GLY A 114 -0.40 -10.46 -13.97
CA GLY A 114 -1.02 -11.75 -13.63
C GLY A 114 -0.16 -12.95 -14.03
N GLU A 115 -0.55 -14.18 -13.72
CA GLU A 115 0.24 -15.38 -14.09
C GLU A 115 0.26 -15.60 -15.61
N PRO A 116 1.43 -15.80 -16.25
CA PRO A 116 1.52 -15.98 -17.70
C PRO A 116 0.70 -17.19 -18.19
N ALA A 117 0.63 -18.26 -17.41
CA ALA A 117 -0.12 -19.49 -17.72
C ALA A 117 -1.65 -19.30 -17.80
N LYS A 118 -2.20 -18.23 -17.20
CA LYS A 118 -3.64 -17.95 -17.19
C LYS A 118 -4.06 -16.92 -18.25
N ARG A 119 -3.13 -16.39 -19.05
CA ARG A 119 -3.44 -15.34 -20.02
C ARG A 119 -3.84 -15.92 -21.37
N LYS A 120 -4.92 -15.35 -21.94
CA LYS A 120 -5.42 -15.67 -23.28
C LYS A 120 -4.83 -14.77 -24.39
N LYS A 121 -4.18 -13.66 -24.03
CA LYS A 121 -3.60 -12.68 -24.97
C LYS A 121 -2.13 -12.42 -24.64
N ALA A 122 -1.31 -12.25 -25.68
CA ALA A 122 0.07 -11.81 -25.56
C ALA A 122 0.12 -10.38 -25.00
N ILE A 123 1.16 -10.07 -24.21
CA ILE A 123 1.38 -8.72 -23.70
C ILE A 123 1.91 -7.86 -24.85
N ASN A 124 1.16 -6.83 -25.22
CA ASN A 124 1.71 -5.73 -25.99
C ASN A 124 2.30 -4.70 -25.01
N LYS A 125 3.62 -4.53 -25.05
CA LYS A 125 4.34 -3.58 -24.17
C LYS A 125 4.02 -2.13 -24.49
N GLU A 126 3.63 -1.86 -25.74
CA GLU A 126 3.33 -0.51 -26.21
C GLU A 126 1.86 -0.11 -26.03
N ASP A 127 1.02 -0.99 -25.45
CA ASP A 127 -0.36 -0.66 -25.16
C ASP A 127 -0.44 0.42 -24.06
N PRO A 128 -0.91 1.65 -24.39
CA PRO A 128 -0.97 2.75 -23.42
C PRO A 128 -1.90 2.43 -22.24
N VAL A 129 -2.95 1.63 -22.46
CA VAL A 129 -3.90 1.25 -21.41
C VAL A 129 -3.22 0.31 -20.41
N LEU A 130 -2.41 -0.62 -20.91
CA LEU A 130 -1.65 -1.53 -20.05
C LEU A 130 -0.60 -0.77 -19.25
N LYS A 131 0.18 0.11 -19.90
CA LYS A 131 1.21 0.92 -19.24
C LYS A 131 0.61 1.72 -18.10
N LYS A 132 -0.48 2.46 -18.38
CA LYS A 132 -1.20 3.25 -17.37
C LYS A 132 -1.67 2.40 -16.20
N ARG A 133 -2.28 1.23 -16.46
CA ARG A 133 -2.74 0.33 -15.39
C ARG A 133 -1.59 -0.16 -14.50
N ILE A 134 -0.43 -0.45 -15.07
CA ILE A 134 0.75 -0.89 -14.31
C ILE A 134 1.26 0.26 -13.45
N VAL A 135 1.35 1.47 -14.00
CA VAL A 135 1.75 2.68 -13.30
C VAL A 135 0.79 2.99 -12.14
N ASP A 136 -0.52 2.95 -12.38
CA ASP A 136 -1.53 3.16 -11.33
C ASP A 136 -1.41 2.09 -10.23
N SER A 137 -1.17 0.83 -10.60
CA SER A 137 -0.91 -0.24 -9.64
C SER A 137 0.39 -0.05 -8.86
N PHE A 138 1.43 0.51 -9.48
CA PHE A 138 2.69 0.83 -8.83
C PHE A 138 2.49 1.95 -7.81
N LEU A 139 1.87 3.06 -8.22
CA LEU A 139 1.55 4.21 -7.36
C LEU A 139 0.65 3.82 -6.19
N GLY A 140 -0.33 2.94 -6.38
CA GLY A 140 -1.18 2.43 -5.29
C GLY A 140 -0.44 1.59 -4.23
N ARG A 141 0.74 1.06 -4.57
CA ARG A 141 1.60 0.28 -3.66
C ARG A 141 2.68 1.12 -3.00
N LEU A 142 3.01 2.27 -3.59
CA LEU A 142 3.96 3.25 -3.10
C LEU A 142 3.34 4.12 -2.00
N LYS A 143 4.07 4.33 -0.91
CA LYS A 143 3.71 5.30 0.14
C LYS A 143 4.91 6.18 0.44
N VAL A 144 4.70 7.49 0.43
CA VAL A 144 5.71 8.51 0.73
C VAL A 144 5.27 9.22 2.01
N ASN A 145 6.04 9.02 3.07
CA ASN A 145 5.72 9.49 4.41
C ASN A 145 6.82 10.46 4.87
N PRO A 146 6.53 11.77 4.99
CA PRO A 146 7.50 12.70 5.55
C PRO A 146 7.70 12.45 7.04
N ILE A 147 8.95 12.48 7.49
CA ILE A 147 9.29 12.36 8.90
C ILE A 147 9.22 13.76 9.52
N ARG A 148 8.24 13.95 10.42
CA ARG A 148 7.96 15.24 11.08
C ARG A 148 9.22 15.83 11.70
N MET A 149 9.36 17.15 11.63
CA MET A 149 10.49 17.91 12.20
C MET A 149 11.87 17.53 11.61
N THR A 150 11.89 16.82 10.48
CA THR A 150 13.13 16.48 9.77
C THR A 150 13.00 16.82 8.29
N ARG A 151 14.12 16.72 7.56
CA ARG A 151 14.18 16.82 6.10
C ARG A 151 14.18 15.44 5.41
N LEU A 152 13.81 14.41 6.17
CA LEU A 152 13.81 13.03 5.72
C LEU A 152 12.42 12.64 5.24
N VAL A 153 12.39 11.89 4.15
CA VAL A 153 11.19 11.24 3.65
C VAL A 153 11.39 9.73 3.64
N GLU A 154 10.48 9.01 4.28
CA GLU A 154 10.43 7.56 4.20
C GLU A 154 9.57 7.15 3.01
N VAL A 155 10.11 6.28 2.17
CA VAL A 155 9.39 5.67 1.06
C VAL A 155 9.25 4.18 1.30
N ASN A 156 8.00 3.73 1.23
CA ASN A 156 7.62 2.34 1.42
C ASN A 156 7.00 1.79 0.15
N PHE A 157 7.45 0.62 -0.28
CA PHE A 157 6.87 -0.09 -1.42
C PHE A 157 6.47 -1.50 -1.03
N ARG A 158 5.22 -1.86 -1.38
CA ARG A 158 4.64 -3.17 -1.07
C ARG A 158 4.66 -4.09 -2.30
N SER A 159 5.22 -5.28 -2.15
CA SER A 159 5.21 -6.31 -3.19
C SER A 159 5.17 -7.71 -2.58
N HIS A 160 4.64 -8.68 -3.33
CA HIS A 160 4.68 -10.09 -2.99
C HIS A 160 6.08 -10.73 -3.18
N ASP A 161 6.99 -10.04 -3.85
CA ASP A 161 8.40 -10.44 -3.99
C ASP A 161 9.30 -9.47 -3.20
N PRO A 162 10.04 -9.94 -2.18
CA PRO A 162 10.90 -9.07 -1.39
C PRO A 162 12.03 -8.44 -2.21
N LYS A 163 12.53 -9.11 -3.26
CA LYS A 163 13.58 -8.57 -4.13
C LYS A 163 13.03 -7.43 -4.98
N LEU A 164 11.84 -7.63 -5.55
CA LEU A 164 11.16 -6.60 -6.32
C LEU A 164 10.80 -5.40 -5.45
N ALA A 165 10.39 -5.64 -4.20
CA ALA A 165 10.10 -4.57 -3.26
C ALA A 165 11.33 -3.66 -3.05
N ALA A 166 12.49 -4.26 -2.77
CA ALA A 166 13.74 -3.52 -2.59
C ALA A 166 14.18 -2.81 -3.87
N ALA A 167 14.12 -3.51 -5.01
CA ALA A 167 14.48 -2.94 -6.31
C ALA A 167 13.61 -1.73 -6.67
N ALA A 168 12.31 -1.77 -6.38
CA ALA A 168 11.38 -0.67 -6.63
C ALA A 168 11.74 0.60 -5.84
N VAL A 169 12.12 0.46 -4.57
CA VAL A 169 12.52 1.62 -3.74
C VAL A 169 13.86 2.18 -4.22
N ASN A 170 14.83 1.31 -4.48
CA ASN A 170 16.16 1.73 -4.97
C ASN A 170 16.04 2.47 -6.31
N GLU A 171 15.35 1.87 -7.28
CA GLU A 171 15.18 2.48 -8.61
C GLU A 171 14.39 3.78 -8.56
N LEU A 172 13.42 3.90 -7.65
CA LEU A 172 12.71 5.17 -7.46
C LEU A 172 13.65 6.28 -6.99
N PHE A 173 14.55 5.97 -6.06
CA PHE A 173 15.54 6.95 -5.57
C PHE A 173 16.54 7.31 -6.66
N ASP A 174 17.09 6.32 -7.36
CA ASP A 174 18.03 6.55 -8.45
C ASP A 174 17.38 7.40 -9.55
N SER A 175 16.17 7.04 -9.98
CA SER A 175 15.41 7.79 -10.99
C SER A 175 15.05 9.22 -10.54
N PHE A 176 14.84 9.44 -9.24
CA PHE A 176 14.56 10.77 -8.68
C PHE A 176 15.82 11.64 -8.61
N ILE A 177 16.95 11.05 -8.22
CA ILE A 177 18.25 11.73 -8.20
C ILE A 177 18.63 12.11 -9.63
N ASP A 178 18.53 11.16 -10.58
CA ASP A 178 18.77 11.38 -12.01
C ASP A 178 17.94 12.56 -12.53
N MET A 179 16.64 12.60 -12.22
CA MET A 179 15.72 13.67 -12.63
C MET A 179 16.17 15.04 -12.09
N ASN A 180 16.61 15.11 -10.83
CA ASN A 180 17.07 16.36 -10.22
C ASN A 180 18.38 16.86 -10.85
N VAL A 181 19.30 15.95 -11.18
CA VAL A 181 20.56 16.29 -11.85
C VAL A 181 20.29 16.78 -13.27
N GLU A 182 19.44 16.07 -14.02
CA GLU A 182 19.04 16.42 -15.39
C GLU A 182 18.38 17.81 -15.45
N THR A 183 17.41 18.08 -14.56
CA THR A 183 16.72 19.38 -14.50
C THR A 183 17.69 20.55 -14.27
N ARG A 184 18.74 20.36 -13.45
CA ARG A 184 19.76 21.39 -13.19
C ARG A 184 20.68 21.61 -14.38
N TYR A 185 21.05 20.54 -15.06
CA TYR A 185 21.88 20.60 -16.24
C TYR A 185 21.16 21.37 -17.37
N GLU A 186 19.90 21.02 -17.65
CA GLU A 186 19.07 21.72 -18.64
C GLU A 186 18.91 23.21 -18.35
N ALA A 187 18.67 23.57 -17.08
CA ALA A 187 18.55 24.98 -16.67
C ALA A 187 19.85 25.77 -16.92
N THR A 188 21.01 25.13 -16.73
CA THR A 188 22.33 25.76 -16.92
C THR A 188 22.67 25.90 -18.41
N GLU A 189 22.35 24.89 -19.22
CA GLU A 189 22.54 24.91 -20.67
C GLU A 189 21.69 26.02 -21.32
N GLN A 190 20.41 26.11 -20.96
CA GLN A 190 19.52 27.18 -21.44
C GLN A 190 20.06 28.56 -21.08
N ALA A 191 20.47 28.77 -19.82
CA ALA A 191 21.05 30.05 -19.39
C ALA A 191 22.30 30.43 -20.19
N THR A 192 23.16 29.46 -20.50
CA THR A 192 24.35 29.69 -21.33
C THR A 192 23.99 30.07 -22.76
N GLN A 193 22.97 29.42 -23.34
CA GLN A 193 22.44 29.75 -24.66
C GLN A 193 21.83 31.16 -24.72
N PHE A 194 21.20 31.64 -23.65
CA PHE A 194 20.67 33.00 -23.58
C PHE A 194 21.75 34.10 -23.51
N LEU A 195 22.97 33.75 -23.09
CA LEU A 195 24.09 34.69 -22.92
C LEU A 195 25.03 34.75 -24.13
N THR A 196 24.81 33.93 -25.16
CA THR A 196 25.60 33.88 -26.41
C THR A 196 24.80 34.45 -27.58
#